data_AF-A0A179C1L5-F1
#
_entry.id   AF-A0A179C1L5-F1
#
_cell.length_a   1.000
_cell.length_b   1.000
_cell.length_c   1.000
_cell.angle_alpha   90.00
_cell.angle_beta   90.00
_cell.angle_gamma   90.00
#
_symmetry.space_group_name_H-M   'P 1'
#
loop_
_entity.id
_entity.type
_entity.pdbx_description
1 polymer ?
#
loop_
_entity_poly.entity_id
_entity_poly.type
_entity_poly.pdbx_seq_one_letter_code
_entity_poly.pdbx_strand_id
1 'polypeptide(L)' 'MAWEMIFQTGRDYFDDAKDAGIEVDEYGRADDAAVAEAWQRLGEEYMDNWTDKHSKPWALREFGQPAVRRRLRRR' A
#
# COMPACT_ATOMS: atom_id res chain seq x y z
N MET A 1 2.50 7.19 -7.78
CA MET A 1 1.09 7.14 -7.32
C MET A 1 1.07 7.33 -5.82
N ALA A 2 0.12 8.10 -5.28
CA ALA A 2 -0.02 8.42 -3.84
C ALA A 2 0.18 7.21 -2.90
N TRP A 3 -0.31 6.04 -3.32
CA TRP A 3 -0.24 4.79 -2.57
C TRP A 3 1.16 4.18 -2.42
N GLU A 4 2.09 4.46 -3.34
CA GLU A 4 3.41 3.82 -3.34
C GLU A 4 4.22 4.18 -2.09
N MET A 5 4.22 5.46 -1.71
CA MET A 5 4.89 5.89 -0.49
C MET A 5 4.16 5.44 0.76
N ILE A 6 2.83 5.49 0.77
CA ILE A 6 2.05 5.00 1.91
C ILE A 6 2.31 3.51 2.14
N PHE A 7 2.37 2.70 1.08
CA PHE A 7 2.70 1.27 1.21
C PHE A 7 4.15 1.05 1.64
N GLN A 8 5.08 1.90 1.21
CA GLN A 8 6.49 1.77 1.58
C GLN A 8 6.76 2.22 3.02
N THR A 9 6.18 3.34 3.48
CA THR A 9 6.55 4.00 4.73
C THR A 9 5.43 4.18 5.75
N GLY A 10 4.17 3.89 5.38
CA GLY A 10 2.99 4.10 6.24
C GLY A 10 2.64 5.57 6.48
N ARG A 11 3.16 6.46 5.63
CA ARG A 11 2.98 7.90 5.73
C ARG A 11 2.76 8.51 4.38
N ASP A 12 2.00 9.59 4.40
CA ASP A 12 1.89 10.50 3.28
C ASP A 12 2.82 11.69 3.48
N TYR A 13 3.92 11.71 2.73
CA TYR A 13 4.89 12.80 2.79
C TYR A 13 4.55 13.97 1.87
N PHE A 14 3.61 13.78 0.94
CA PHE A 14 3.36 14.71 -0.16
C PHE A 14 1.93 15.28 -0.17
N ASP A 15 1.12 14.98 0.85
CA ASP A 15 -0.31 15.29 0.92
C ASP A 15 -1.14 14.67 -0.23
N ASP A 16 -0.52 13.79 -1.02
CA ASP A 16 -1.12 13.09 -2.16
C ASP A 16 -2.20 12.09 -1.71
N ALA A 17 -2.17 11.68 -0.44
CA ALA A 17 -3.19 10.81 0.13
C ALA A 17 -4.57 11.51 0.15
N LYS A 18 -4.60 12.82 0.39
CA LYS A 18 -5.86 13.59 0.37
C LYS A 18 -6.48 13.64 -1.03
N ASP A 19 -5.66 13.77 -2.06
CA ASP A 19 -6.11 13.77 -3.46
C ASP A 19 -6.71 12.40 -3.85
N ALA A 20 -6.18 11.33 -3.25
CA ALA A 20 -6.74 9.98 -3.35
C ALA A 20 -7.94 9.71 -2.42
N GLY A 21 -8.40 10.70 -1.64
CA GLY A 21 -9.54 10.58 -0.72
C GLY A 21 -9.24 9.84 0.59
N ILE A 22 -7.98 9.80 1.01
CA ILE A 22 -7.54 9.13 2.24
C ILE A 22 -7.44 10.18 3.35
N GLU A 23 -8.06 9.88 4.49
CA GLU A 23 -7.91 10.68 5.70
C GLU A 23 -6.55 10.40 6.35
N VAL A 24 -5.77 11.47 6.57
CA VAL A 24 -4.49 11.44 7.27
C VAL A 24 -4.61 12.24 8.56
N ASP A 25 -3.94 11.79 9.61
CA ASP A 25 -3.89 12.51 10.88
C ASP A 25 -3.00 13.78 10.80
N GLU A 26 -2.94 14.54 11.88
CA GLU A 26 -2.10 15.75 12.00
C GLU A 26 -0.59 15.48 11.84
N TYR A 27 -0.17 14.21 11.87
CA TYR A 27 1.22 13.76 11.71
C TYR A 27 1.48 13.11 10.33
N GLY A 28 0.51 13.15 9.42
CA GLY A 28 0.62 12.57 8.08
C GLY A 28 0.58 11.04 8.06
N ARG A 29 0.05 10.39 9.11
CA ARG A 29 -0.25 8.96 9.08
C ARG A 29 -1.61 8.76 8.45
N ALA A 30 -1.65 7.92 7.42
CA ALA A 30 -2.91 7.46 6.85
C ALA A 30 -3.61 6.50 7.80
N ASP A 31 -4.95 6.51 7.79
CA ASP A 31 -5.74 5.58 8.57
C ASP A 31 -5.41 4.11 8.22
N ASP A 32 -5.05 3.30 9.23
CA ASP A 32 -4.59 1.92 9.03
C ASP A 32 -5.66 1.05 8.34
N ALA A 33 -6.96 1.30 8.59
CA ALA A 33 -8.02 0.53 7.95
C ALA A 33 -8.17 0.91 6.48
N ALA A 34 -8.09 2.20 6.15
CA ALA A 34 -8.07 2.68 4.77
C ALA A 34 -6.84 2.16 4.01
N VAL A 35 -5.66 2.16 4.62
CA VAL A 35 -4.44 1.62 4.00
C VAL A 35 -4.54 0.11 3.83
N ALA A 36 -5.06 -0.63 4.81
CA ALA A 36 -5.26 -2.07 4.69
C ALA A 36 -6.21 -2.42 3.53
N GLU A 37 -7.32 -1.67 3.38
CA GLU A 37 -8.28 -1.86 2.31
C GLU A 37 -7.63 -1.59 0.93
N ALA A 38 -6.89 -0.49 0.80
CA ALA A 38 -6.18 -0.17 -0.42
C ALA A 38 -5.04 -1.14 -0.73
N TRP A 39 -4.32 -1.62 0.29
CA TRP A 39 -3.29 -2.64 0.15
C TRP A 39 -3.88 -3.95 -0.38
N GLN A 40 -5.09 -4.32 0.06
CA GLN A 40 -5.77 -5.50 -0.50
C GLN A 40 -6.19 -5.31 -1.97
N ARG A 41 -6.52 -4.08 -2.39
CA ARG A 41 -6.99 -3.80 -3.77
C ARG A 41 -5.86 -3.56 -4.76
N LEU A 42 -4.86 -2.77 -4.37
CA LEU A 42 -3.80 -2.22 -5.21
C LEU A 42 -2.42 -2.79 -4.86
N GLY A 43 -2.26 -3.42 -3.69
CA GLY A 43 -0.97 -3.94 -3.24
C GLY A 43 -0.41 -5.03 -4.14
N GLU A 44 -1.26 -5.77 -4.88
CA GLU A 44 -0.77 -6.72 -5.89
C GLU A 44 -0.09 -6.01 -7.06
N GLU A 45 -0.73 -4.98 -7.63
CA GLU A 45 -0.17 -4.20 -8.74
C GLU A 45 1.10 -3.47 -8.28
N TYR A 46 1.08 -2.92 -7.06
CA TYR A 46 2.26 -2.35 -6.44
C TYR A 46 3.39 -3.39 -6.36
N MET A 47 3.14 -4.58 -5.81
CA MET A 47 4.16 -5.63 -5.67
C MET A 47 4.65 -6.19 -7.01
N ASP A 48 3.84 -6.16 -8.07
CA ASP A 48 4.22 -6.57 -9.42
C ASP A 48 5.15 -5.53 -10.08
N ASN A 49 4.87 -4.24 -9.87
CA ASN A 49 5.70 -3.13 -10.36
C ASN A 49 6.88 -2.79 -9.41
N TRP A 50 6.88 -3.35 -8.20
CA TRP A 50 7.87 -3.04 -7.17
C TRP A 50 9.23 -3.66 -7.51
N THR A 51 10.16 -2.81 -7.95
CA THR A 51 11.50 -3.20 -8.38
C THR A 51 12.53 -3.22 -7.25
N ASP A 52 12.28 -2.51 -6.14
CA ASP A 52 13.26 -2.38 -5.05
C ASP A 52 13.21 -3.57 -4.08
N LYS A 53 13.73 -4.73 -4.47
CA LYS A 53 13.69 -5.96 -3.64
C LYS A 53 14.48 -5.89 -2.32
N HIS A 54 15.21 -4.81 -2.08
CA HIS A 54 16.08 -4.65 -0.92
C HIS A 54 15.34 -4.23 0.35
N SER A 55 14.16 -3.58 0.23
CA SER A 55 13.45 -3.03 1.38
C SER A 55 11.98 -3.44 1.41
N LYS A 56 11.63 -4.46 2.19
CA LYS A 56 10.22 -4.90 2.32
C LYS A 56 9.32 -3.70 2.67
N PRO A 57 8.25 -3.45 1.89
CA PRO A 57 7.36 -2.32 2.13
C PRO A 57 6.70 -2.45 3.51
N TRP A 58 6.50 -1.32 4.20
CA TRP A 58 5.86 -1.30 5.51
C TRP A 58 4.50 -2.01 5.49
N ALA A 59 3.68 -1.78 4.46
CA ALA A 59 2.37 -2.41 4.33
C ALA A 59 2.43 -3.95 4.25
N LEU A 60 3.50 -4.51 3.66
CA LEU A 60 3.72 -5.96 3.66
C LEU A 60 4.08 -6.49 5.05
N ARG A 61 4.76 -5.68 5.88
CA ARG A 61 5.12 -6.03 7.25
C ARG A 61 3.92 -5.89 8.20
N GLU A 62 3.13 -4.83 8.03
CA GLU A 62 2.01 -4.49 8.91
C GLU A 62 0.75 -5.29 8.58
N PHE A 63 0.37 -5.35 7.30
CA PHE A 63 -0.88 -5.98 6.85
C PHE A 63 -0.67 -7.36 6.24
N GLY A 64 0.59 -7.77 6.03
CA GLY A 64 0.91 -9.05 5.38
C GLY A 64 0.78 -8.99 3.86
N GLN A 65 0.64 -10.17 3.23
CA GLN A 65 0.51 -10.23 1.77
C GLN A 65 -0.77 -9.52 1.31
N PRO A 66 -0.70 -8.67 0.27
CA PRO A 66 -1.90 -8.10 -0.33
C PRO A 66 -2.75 -9.25 -0.87
N ALA A 67 -4.06 -9.02 -1.05
CA ALA A 67 -4.96 -10.05 -1.53
C ALA A 67 -4.47 -10.52 -2.90
N VAL A 68 -3.73 -11.63 -2.91
CA VAL A 68 -3.26 -12.25 -4.13
C VAL A 68 -4.55 -12.58 -4.84
N ARG A 69 -4.82 -11.89 -5.97
CA ARG A 69 -5.75 -12.41 -6.95
C ARG A 69 -5.10 -13.71 -7.31
N ARG A 70 -5.60 -14.76 -6.66
CA ARG A 70 -5.15 -16.12 -6.76
C ARG A 70 -5.25 -16.44 -8.24
N ARG A 71 -4.19 -16.14 -9.00
CA ARG A 71 -4.04 -16.55 -10.38
C ARG A 71 -3.96 -18.05 -10.21
N LEU A 72 -5.12 -18.67 -10.30
CA LEU A 72 -5.30 -20.07 -10.51
C LEU A 72 -4.48 -20.37 -11.75
N ARG A 73 -3.19 -20.71 -11.56
CA ARG A 73 -2.45 -21.52 -12.50
C ARG A 73 -3.19 -22.86 -12.49
N ARG A 74 -4.28 -22.92 -13.28
CA ARG A 74 -4.85 -24.18 -13.74
C ARG A 74 -3.72 -24.86 -14.51
N ARG A 75 -3.23 -25.97 -13.96
CA ARG A 75 -2.32 -26.88 -14.61
C ARG A 75 -3.09 -28.14 -14.98
#